data_AF-A0A168MQG3-F1
#
_entry.id   AF-A0A168MQG3-F1
#
_cell.length_a   1.000
_cell.length_b   1.000
_cell.length_c   1.000
_cell.angle_alpha   90.00
_cell.angle_beta   90.00
_cell.angle_gamma   90.00
#
_symmetry.space_group_name_H-M   'P 1'
#
loop_
_entity.id
_entity.type
_entity.pdbx_description
1 polymer ?
#
loop_
_entity_poly.entity_id
_entity_poly.type
_entity_poly.pdbx_seq_one_letter_code
_entity_poly.pdbx_strand_id
1 'polypeptide(L)'
;MSSAGIDKQFSAHSIRSASSTAAFQRGVPVAAIKLHANWSLASNTFEKYYLRPSDHLAKGLAKASSISSKVFLASTDNVTTSGVEAEASTVVVGTTHNRNDA
;
A
#
# COMPACT_ATOMS: atom_id res chain seq x y z
N MET A 1 -2.64 26.15 -7.43
CA MET A 1 -2.90 25.64 -6.06
C MET A 1 -4.37 25.69 -5.72
N SER A 2 -5.03 26.86 -5.72
CA SER A 2 -6.44 26.95 -5.38
C SER A 2 -7.38 26.20 -6.33
N SER A 3 -7.09 26.19 -7.64
CA SER A 3 -7.81 25.37 -8.63
C SER A 3 -7.68 23.85 -8.41
N ALA A 4 -6.66 23.41 -7.67
CA ALA A 4 -6.45 22.02 -7.29
C ALA A 4 -6.99 21.71 -5.89
N GLY A 5 -7.77 22.62 -5.27
CA GLY A 5 -8.27 22.48 -3.91
C GLY A 5 -7.21 22.59 -2.81
N ILE A 6 -6.00 23.08 -3.14
CA ILE A 6 -4.91 23.23 -2.18
C ILE A 6 -4.98 24.63 -1.55
N ASP A 7 -5.01 24.64 -0.22
CA ASP A 7 -5.04 25.86 0.58
C ASP A 7 -3.78 26.72 0.38
N LYS A 8 -3.93 28.03 0.50
CA LYS A 8 -2.88 29.03 0.23
C LYS A 8 -1.80 29.07 1.33
N GLN A 9 -2.01 28.41 2.46
CA GLN A 9 -1.04 28.33 3.56
C GLN A 9 0.25 27.59 3.19
N PHE A 10 0.25 26.77 2.14
CA PHE A 10 1.44 26.06 1.67
C PHE A 10 2.25 26.93 0.72
N SER A 11 3.50 27.22 1.07
CA SER A 11 4.40 28.00 0.22
C SER A 11 5.42 27.10 -0.48
N ALA A 12 6.25 27.71 -1.33
CA ALA A 12 7.42 27.03 -1.92
C ALA A 12 8.31 26.37 -0.84
N HIS A 13 8.38 26.98 0.36
CA HIS A 13 9.12 26.43 1.48
C HIS A 13 8.53 25.10 1.97
N SER A 14 7.20 25.03 2.10
CA SER A 14 6.48 23.82 2.49
C SER A 14 6.67 22.71 1.45
N ILE A 15 6.64 23.06 0.15
CA ILE A 15 6.85 22.12 -0.95
C ILE A 15 8.27 21.54 -0.92
N ARG A 16 9.31 22.37 -0.73
CA ARG A 16 10.71 21.90 -0.64
C ARG A 16 10.86 20.85 0.48
N SER A 17 10.26 21.12 1.64
CA SER A 17 10.26 20.20 2.79
C SER A 17 9.56 18.87 2.47
N ALA A 18 8.36 18.95 1.90
CA ALA A 18 7.56 17.79 1.52
C ALA A 18 8.27 16.93 0.45
N SER A 19 8.80 17.54 -0.60
CA SER A 19 9.52 16.84 -1.68
C SER A 19 10.77 16.14 -1.16
N SER A 20 11.56 16.80 -0.31
CA SER A 20 12.77 16.22 0.28
C SER A 20 12.45 15.03 1.18
N THR A 21 11.39 15.15 1.99
CA THR A 21 10.86 14.05 2.81
C THR A 21 10.40 12.88 1.94
N ALA A 22 9.67 13.16 0.86
CA ALA A 22 9.16 12.13 -0.05
C ALA A 22 10.28 11.38 -0.80
N ALA A 23 11.41 12.04 -1.08
CA ALA A 23 12.60 11.41 -1.63
C ALA A 23 13.28 10.51 -0.60
N PHE A 24 13.42 10.98 0.65
CA PHE A 24 13.98 10.18 1.75
C PHE A 24 13.16 8.91 1.99
N GLN A 25 11.82 9.02 1.98
CA GLN A 25 10.93 7.87 2.14
C GLN A 25 11.03 6.84 0.99
N ARG A 26 11.51 7.26 -0.19
CA ARG A 26 11.81 6.37 -1.32
C ARG A 26 13.23 5.79 -1.27
N GLY A 27 13.96 6.00 -0.16
CA GLY A 27 15.30 5.47 0.03
C GLY A 27 16.41 6.30 -0.63
N VAL A 28 16.12 7.51 -1.11
CA VAL A 28 17.17 8.38 -1.66
C VAL A 28 18.11 8.81 -0.52
N PRO A 29 19.44 8.71 -0.70
CA PRO A 29 20.41 9.11 0.32
C PRO A 29 20.24 10.56 0.74
N VAL A 30 20.29 10.84 2.05
CA VAL A 30 20.17 12.20 2.61
C VAL A 30 21.19 13.16 2.02
N ALA A 31 22.42 12.70 1.77
CA ALA A 31 23.45 13.53 1.13
C ALA A 31 23.04 14.00 -0.27
N ALA A 32 22.45 13.11 -1.08
CA ALA A 32 21.96 13.46 -2.42
C ALA A 32 20.78 14.45 -2.34
N ILE A 33 19.87 14.26 -1.38
CA ILE A 33 18.75 15.18 -1.14
C ILE A 33 19.27 16.56 -0.72
N LYS A 34 20.25 16.61 0.19
CA LYS A 34 20.87 17.86 0.62
C LYS A 34 21.52 18.60 -0.54
N LEU A 35 22.31 17.90 -1.37
CA LEU A 35 22.92 18.50 -2.57
C LEU A 35 21.87 19.04 -3.53
N HIS A 36 20.84 18.25 -3.85
CA HIS A 36 19.76 18.65 -4.75
C HIS A 36 19.00 19.89 -4.24
N ALA A 37 18.73 19.93 -2.93
CA ALA A 37 18.03 21.04 -2.31
C ALA A 37 18.97 22.17 -1.88
N ASN A 38 20.26 22.15 -2.26
CA ASN A 38 21.25 23.19 -1.94
C ASN A 38 21.48 23.41 -0.44
N TRP A 39 21.43 22.33 0.34
CA TRP A 39 21.81 22.29 1.75
C TRP A 39 23.29 21.92 1.90
N SER A 40 23.95 22.48 2.92
CA SER A 40 25.27 22.02 3.34
C SER A 40 25.21 20.57 3.84
N LEU A 41 26.14 19.74 3.37
CA LEU A 41 26.32 18.37 3.85
C LEU A 41 26.75 18.33 5.33
N ALA A 42 27.48 19.34 5.80
CA ALA A 42 27.97 19.43 7.17
C ALA A 42 26.91 19.92 8.17
N SER A 43 25.81 20.50 7.69
CA SER A 43 24.73 21.00 8.56
C SER A 43 23.67 19.93 8.81
N ASN A 44 23.11 19.88 10.02
CA ASN A 44 21.96 19.06 10.38
C ASN A 44 20.60 19.78 10.28
N THR A 45 20.56 21.01 9.74
CA THR A 45 19.34 21.82 9.68
C THR A 45 18.24 21.12 8.88
N PHE A 46 18.61 20.42 7.79
CA PHE A 46 17.66 19.64 7.00
C PHE A 46 16.98 18.57 7.85
N GLU A 47 17.76 17.72 8.53
CA GLU A 47 17.26 16.63 9.36
C GLU A 47 16.41 17.14 10.52
N LYS A 48 16.81 18.26 11.13
CA LYS A 48 16.14 18.78 12.33
C LYS A 48 14.80 19.45 12.02
N TYR A 49 14.70 20.17 10.90
CA TYR A 49 13.54 21.05 10.65
C TYR A 49 12.70 20.66 9.44
N TYR A 50 13.31 20.00 8.44
CA TYR A 50 12.69 19.77 7.12
C TYR A 50 12.41 18.30 6.83
N LEU A 51 13.24 17.39 7.34
CA LEU A 51 13.00 15.97 7.20
C LEU A 51 11.91 15.54 8.19
N ARG A 52 10.70 15.30 7.68
CA ARG A 52 9.55 14.86 8.50
C ARG A 52 8.97 13.58 7.94
N PRO A 53 9.63 12.42 8.12
CA PRO A 53 9.08 11.16 7.68
C PRO A 53 7.73 10.95 8.36
N SER A 54 6.69 10.62 7.60
CA SER A 54 5.37 10.43 8.16
C SER A 54 5.37 9.20 9.09
N ASP A 55 5.10 9.41 10.38
CA ASP A 55 4.85 8.33 11.36
C ASP A 55 3.74 7.39 10.92
N HIS A 56 2.81 7.89 10.10
CA HIS A 56 1.72 7.11 9.50
C HIS A 56 2.20 6.00 8.57
N LEU A 57 3.37 6.12 7.95
CA LEU A 57 3.92 5.04 7.13
C LEU A 57 4.48 3.92 8.02
N ALA A 58 5.20 4.24 9.10
CA ALA A 58 5.70 3.23 10.05
C ALA A 58 4.56 2.56 10.82
N LYS A 59 3.62 3.36 11.35
CA LYS A 59 2.41 2.86 12.03
C LYS A 59 1.47 2.13 11.07
N GLY A 60 1.36 2.61 9.83
CA GLY A 60 0.57 2.02 8.76
C GLY A 60 1.14 0.71 8.26
N LEU A 61 2.47 0.60 8.07
CA LEU A 61 3.13 -0.67 7.74
C LEU A 61 2.97 -1.69 8.87
N ALA A 62 3.12 -1.28 10.13
CA ALA A 62 2.88 -2.15 11.28
C ALA A 62 1.43 -2.64 11.33
N LYS A 63 0.45 -1.75 11.04
CA LYS A 63 -0.97 -2.12 10.94
C LYS A 63 -1.26 -3.04 9.74
N ALA A 64 -0.69 -2.74 8.58
CA ALA A 64 -0.89 -3.51 7.34
C ALA A 64 -0.25 -4.90 7.39
N SER A 65 0.93 -5.02 8.03
CA SER A 65 1.57 -6.29 8.34
C SER A 65 0.70 -7.14 9.26
N SER A 66 0.10 -6.54 10.30
CA SER A 66 -0.85 -7.24 11.18
C SER A 66 -2.11 -7.72 10.45
N ILE A 67 -2.64 -6.94 9.49
CA ILE A 67 -3.78 -7.34 8.66
C ILE A 67 -3.41 -8.51 7.75
N SER A 68 -2.26 -8.41 7.05
CA SER A 68 -1.81 -9.45 6.12
C SER A 68 -1.61 -10.78 6.86
N SER A 69 -0.89 -10.77 7.99
CA SER A 69 -0.71 -11.97 8.81
C SER A 69 -2.03 -12.54 9.31
N LYS A 70 -3.01 -11.72 9.72
CA LYS A 70 -4.32 -12.21 10.16
C LYS A 70 -5.12 -12.86 9.02
N VAL A 71 -5.07 -12.32 7.80
CA VAL A 71 -5.78 -12.89 6.65
C VAL A 71 -5.16 -14.23 6.23
N PHE A 72 -3.83 -14.33 6.24
CA PHE A 72 -3.13 -15.53 5.76
C PHE A 72 -2.94 -16.62 6.83
N LEU A 73 -2.79 -16.29 8.13
CA LEU A 73 -2.68 -17.29 9.21
C LEU A 73 -4.04 -17.81 9.70
N ALA A 74 -5.13 -17.05 9.56
CA ALA A 74 -6.48 -17.54 9.90
C ALA A 74 -6.97 -18.68 9.00
N SER A 75 -6.21 -19.08 7.98
CA SER A 75 -6.51 -20.21 7.09
C SER A 75 -5.85 -21.53 7.53
N THR A 76 -5.35 -21.65 8.76
CA THR A 76 -4.65 -22.86 9.23
C THR A 76 -5.33 -23.62 10.36
N ASP A 77 -6.60 -23.34 10.63
CA ASP A 77 -7.39 -24.22 11.49
C ASP A 77 -7.98 -25.35 10.61
N ASN A 78 -7.25 -26.48 10.63
CA ASN A 78 -7.75 -27.85 10.49
C ASN A 78 -8.87 -28.16 9.46
N VAL A 79 -8.55 -28.16 8.15
CA VAL A 79 -9.28 -29.05 7.23
C VAL A 79 -8.81 -30.49 7.46
N THR A 80 -9.30 -31.09 8.54
CA THR A 80 -9.42 -32.55 8.69
C THR A 80 -10.90 -32.88 8.66
N THR A 81 -11.47 -33.02 7.46
CA THR A 81 -12.74 -33.73 7.31
C THR A 81 -12.43 -35.22 7.26
N SER A 82 -12.61 -35.87 8.40
CA SER A 82 -12.74 -37.31 8.53
C SER A 82 -14.12 -37.73 7.99
N GLY A 83 -14.09 -38.63 7.00
CA GLY A 83 -15.19 -39.38 6.37
C GLY A 83 -16.64 -39.03 6.73
N VAL A 84 -17.36 -38.45 5.77
CA VAL A 84 -18.78 -38.74 5.55
C VAL A 84 -18.97 -38.93 4.04
N GLU A 85 -19.62 -40.05 3.74
CA GLU A 85 -20.01 -40.59 2.44
C GLU A 85 -20.38 -39.52 1.40
N ALA A 86 -19.74 -39.61 0.23
CA ALA A 86 -20.12 -38.86 -0.94
C ALA A 86 -21.37 -39.48 -1.58
N GLU A 87 -22.55 -38.99 -1.20
CA GLU A 87 -23.72 -39.09 -2.09
C GLU A 87 -23.61 -37.96 -3.12
N ALA A 88 -23.01 -38.29 -4.27
CA ALA A 88 -22.91 -37.39 -5.40
C ALA A 88 -24.31 -37.20 -6.01
N SER A 89 -24.97 -36.09 -5.68
CA SER A 89 -26.17 -35.68 -6.42
C SER A 89 -25.76 -35.30 -7.86
N THR A 90 -26.01 -36.24 -8.78
CA THR A 90 -25.77 -36.06 -10.20
C THR A 90 -26.70 -34.98 -10.75
N VAL A 91 -26.14 -33.84 -11.13
CA VAL A 91 -26.87 -32.83 -11.89
C VAL A 91 -26.87 -33.28 -13.35
N VAL A 92 -27.97 -33.92 -13.77
CA VAL A 92 -28.20 -34.27 -15.17
C VAL A 92 -28.50 -32.99 -15.94
N VAL A 93 -27.50 -32.50 -16.69
CA VAL A 93 -27.70 -31.44 -17.68
C VAL A 93 -28.35 -32.08 -18.92
N GLY A 94 -29.67 -31.94 -19.03
CA GLY A 94 -30.41 -32.32 -20.23
C GLY A 94 -30.00 -31.40 -21.39
N THR A 95 -29.39 -31.97 -22.43
CA THR A 95 -29.20 -31.25 -23.69
C THR A 95 -30.46 -31.44 -24.54
N THR A 96 -31.19 -30.36 -24.80
CA THR A 96 -32.30 -30.39 -25.76
C THR A 96 -31.70 -30.29 -27.17
N HIS A 97 -31.84 -31.37 -27.95
CA HIS A 97 -31.54 -31.35 -29.38
C HIS A 97 -32.77 -30.81 -30.11
N ASN A 98 -32.66 -29.62 -30.71
CA ASN A 98 -33.64 -29.15 -31.67
C ASN A 98 -33.40 -29.88 -33.00
N ARG A 99 -34.28 -30.84 -33.32
CA ARG A 99 -34.41 -31.34 -34.70
C ARG A 99 -35.08 -30.24 -35.53
N ASN A 100 -34.35 -29.75 -36.53
CA ASN A 100 -34.97 -29.11 -37.67
C ASN A 100 -35.42 -30.23 -38.61
N ASP A 101 -36.71 -30.54 -38.60
CA ASP A 101 -37.31 -31.35 -39.66
C ASP A 101 -37.66 -30.42 -40.83
N ALA A 102 -37.27 -30.85 -42.03
CA ALA A 102 -37.54 -30.22 -43.31
C ALA A 102 -39.00 -30.38 -43.75
#